data_AF-A0AAJ4AAL3-F1
#
_entry.id   AF-A0AAJ4AAL3-F1
#
_cell.length_a   1.000
_cell.length_b   1.000
_cell.length_c   1.000
_cell.angle_alpha   90.00
_cell.angle_beta   90.00
_cell.angle_gamma   90.00
#
_symmetry.space_group_name_H-M   'P 1'
#
loop_
_entity.id
_entity.type
_entity.pdbx_description
1 polymer ?
#
loop_
_entity_poly.entity_id
_entity_poly.type
_entity_poly.pdbx_seq_one_letter_code
_entity_poly.pdbx_strand_id
1 'polypeptide(L)' 'MFKPSCYSCRKKFEPSALRVSYSKNYCESCGVGLFGEEYFSFPPKPAPTIRRNLAVHGAVLLLAGAFFLFWLSVSVVEFF' A
#
# COMPACT_ATOMS: atom_id res chain seq x y z
N MET A 1 19.69 13.51 17.49
CA MET A 1 19.62 12.36 16.57
C MET A 1 19.13 12.86 15.21
N PHE A 2 19.98 12.79 14.17
CA PHE A 2 19.60 13.23 12.82
C PHE A 2 18.52 12.26 12.30
N LYS A 3 17.29 12.76 12.09
CA LYS A 3 16.28 11.95 11.38
C LYS A 3 16.72 11.92 9.92
N PRO A 4 16.94 10.75 9.32
CA PRO A 4 17.32 10.69 7.92
C PRO A 4 16.15 11.23 7.06
N SER A 5 16.50 11.87 5.95
CA SER A 5 15.55 12.47 5.00
C SER A 5 15.88 12.06 3.58
N CYS A 6 14.88 12.04 2.70
CA CYS A 6 15.11 11.74 1.30
C CYS A 6 15.99 12.83 0.67
N TYR A 7 17.02 12.43 -0.08
CA TYR A 7 17.94 13.38 -0.70
C TYR A 7 17.24 14.29 -1.73
N SER A 8 16.27 13.73 -2.46
CA SER A 8 15.54 14.43 -3.53
C SER A 8 14.42 15.33 -2.99
N CYS A 9 13.45 14.81 -2.23
CA CYS A 9 12.31 15.61 -1.74
C CYS A 9 12.44 16.15 -0.31
N ARG A 10 13.55 15.91 0.40
CA ARG A 10 13.81 16.32 1.80
C ARG A 10 12.77 15.86 2.84
N LYS A 11 11.80 15.02 2.46
CA LYS A 11 10.82 14.42 3.37
C LYS A 11 11.56 13.56 4.40
N LYS A 12 11.29 13.82 5.68
CA LYS A 12 11.83 13.04 6.81
C LYS A 12 11.20 11.65 6.80
N PHE A 13 12.02 10.61 6.97
CA PHE A 13 11.49 9.26 7.08
C PHE A 13 10.84 9.04 8.45
N GLU A 14 9.73 8.32 8.45
CA GLU A 14 9.07 7.86 9.68
C GLU A 14 10.03 6.90 10.41
N PRO A 15 10.21 7.00 11.73
CA PRO A 15 11.13 6.12 12.47
C PRO A 15 10.80 4.62 12.32
N SER A 16 9.52 4.28 12.08
CA SER A 16 9.04 2.92 11.83
C SER A 16 9.41 2.40 10.43
N ALA A 17 9.67 3.29 9.47
CA ALA A 17 10.13 2.94 8.13
C ALA A 17 11.61 2.53 8.12
N LEU A 18 12.38 2.91 9.16
CA LEU A 18 13.78 2.51 9.33
C LEU A 18 13.99 1.05 9.77
N ARG A 19 12.92 0.25 9.89
CA ARG A 19 13.03 -1.11 10.43
C ARG A 19 13.58 -2.11 9.39
N VAL A 20 14.89 -2.36 9.52
CA VAL A 20 15.65 -3.63 9.35
C VAL A 20 15.61 -4.36 8.00
N SER A 21 14.73 -4.02 7.05
CA SER A 21 14.83 -4.58 5.69
C SER A 21 15.43 -3.56 4.72
N TYR A 22 16.50 -3.94 4.01
CA TYR A 22 17.07 -3.16 2.90
C TYR A 22 16.01 -2.68 1.90
N SER A 23 14.89 -3.39 1.79
CA SER A 23 13.73 -3.08 0.96
C SER A 23 12.84 -1.93 1.46
N LYS A 24 13.01 -1.40 2.68
CA LYS A 24 12.15 -0.32 3.24
C LYS A 24 12.84 1.03 3.42
N ASN A 25 14.12 1.09 3.06
CA ASN A 25 14.93 2.29 3.15
C ASN A 25 14.85 3.14 1.87
N TYR A 26 13.65 3.38 1.31
CA TYR A 26 13.47 4.20 0.11
C TYR A 26 12.23 5.11 0.22
N CYS A 27 12.23 6.22 -0.51
CA CYS A 27 11.09 7.13 -0.56
C CYS A 27 10.06 6.64 -1.60
N GLU A 28 8.89 6.17 -1.17
CA GLU A 28 7.84 5.68 -2.10
C GLU A 28 7.43 6.71 -3.16
N SER A 29 7.45 8.00 -2.81
CA SER A 29 7.08 9.09 -3.72
C SER A 29 8.14 9.38 -4.77
N CYS A 30 9.42 9.30 -4.39
CA CYS A 30 10.52 9.59 -5.31
C CYS A 30 11.07 8.35 -5.99
N GLY A 31 10.81 7.15 -5.45
CA GLY A 31 11.43 5.92 -5.91
C GLY A 31 12.91 5.79 -5.53
N VAL A 32 13.48 6.74 -4.79
CA VAL A 32 14.92 6.81 -4.49
C VAL A 32 15.23 6.25 -3.10
N GLY A 33 16.27 5.43 -3.00
CA GLY A 33 16.81 4.92 -1.74
C GLY A 33 17.34 6.01 -0.81
N LEU A 34 17.44 5.68 0.49
CA LEU A 34 18.07 6.51 1.53
C LEU A 34 19.53 6.85 1.21
N PHE A 35 20.20 6.00 0.45
CA PHE A 35 21.59 6.12 0.04
C PHE A 35 21.76 6.69 -1.37
N GLY A 36 20.69 7.21 -1.98
CA GLY A 36 20.70 7.74 -3.35
C GLY A 36 20.29 6.73 -4.41
N GLU A 37 20.24 7.18 -5.66
CA GLU A 37 19.79 6.39 -6.84
C GLU A 37 20.80 5.31 -7.24
N GLU A 38 22.06 5.47 -6.81
CA GLU A 38 23.19 4.61 -7.17
C GLU A 38 23.15 3.21 -6.53
N TYR A 39 22.37 3.06 -5.46
CA TYR A 39 22.20 1.76 -4.79
C TYR A 39 20.95 1.02 -5.26
N PHE A 40 19.78 1.68 -5.21
CA PHE A 40 18.49 1.13 -5.62
C PHE A 40 17.53 2.25 -6.01
N SER A 41 16.85 2.07 -7.15
CA SER A 41 15.72 2.90 -7.56
C SER A 41 14.52 2.02 -7.92
N PHE A 42 13.33 2.49 -7.56
CA PHE A 42 12.07 1.91 -7.98
C PHE A 42 11.30 2.95 -8.80
N PRO A 43 10.46 2.53 -9.75
CA PRO A 43 9.53 3.46 -10.37
C PRO A 43 8.67 4.12 -9.28
N PRO A 44 8.45 5.45 -9.33
CA PRO A 44 7.62 6.15 -8.36
C PRO A 44 6.26 5.48 -8.24
N LYS A 45 5.79 5.31 -7.00
CA LYS A 45 4.43 4.80 -6.79
C LYS A 45 3.45 5.79 -7.43
N PRO A 46 2.61 5.36 -8.38
CA PRO A 46 1.68 6.28 -9.02
C PRO A 46 0.74 6.84 -7.96
N ALA A 47 0.46 8.15 -8.04
CA ALA A 47 -0.48 8.79 -7.14
C ALA A 47 -1.82 8.02 -7.19
N PRO A 48 -2.46 7.74 -6.04
CA PRO A 48 -3.74 7.07 -6.04
C PRO A 48 -4.74 7.92 -6.84
N THR A 49 -5.23 7.37 -7.95
CA THR A 49 -6.22 8.04 -8.77
C THR A 49 -7.61 7.75 -8.24
N ILE A 50 -8.53 8.69 -8.39
CA ILE A 50 -9.94 8.51 -8.02
C ILE A 50 -10.50 7.22 -8.65
N ARG A 51 -10.17 6.96 -9.92
CA ARG A 51 -10.57 5.74 -10.64
C ARG A 51 -10.05 4.46 -9.97
N ARG A 52 -8.77 4.43 -9.59
CA ARG A 52 -8.16 3.26 -8.95
C ARG A 52 -8.75 3.02 -7.55
N ASN A 53 -8.99 4.09 -6.79
CA ASN A 53 -9.64 3.97 -5.49
C ASN A 53 -11.06 3.42 -5.62
N LEU A 54 -11.86 3.97 -6.55
CA LEU A 54 -13.22 3.49 -6.80
C LEU A 54 -13.24 2.02 -7.21
N ALA A 55 -12.32 1.60 -8.10
CA ALA A 55 -12.21 0.22 -8.54
C ALA A 55 -11.89 -0.75 -7.39
N VAL A 56 -10.92 -0.40 -6.53
CA VAL A 56 -10.55 -1.24 -5.38
C VAL A 56 -11.71 -1.36 -4.39
N HIS A 57 -12.34 -0.23 -4.03
CA HIS A 57 -13.45 -0.26 -3.07
C HIS A 57 -14.68 -0.99 -3.64
N GLY A 58 -14.97 -0.79 -4.94
CA GLY A 58 -16.02 -1.53 -5.64
C GLY A 58 -15.78 -3.04 -5.63
N ALA A 59 -14.56 -3.48 -5.92
CA ALA A 59 -14.20 -4.90 -5.87
C ALA A 59 -14.38 -5.51 -4.47
N VAL A 60 -13.98 -4.77 -3.42
CA VAL A 60 -14.16 -5.21 -2.03
C VAL A 60 -15.64 -5.33 -1.67
N LEU A 61 -16.48 -4.36 -2.05
CA LEU A 61 -17.92 -4.40 -1.80
C LEU A 61 -18.60 -5.56 -2.53
N LEU A 62 -18.24 -5.80 -3.79
CA LEU A 62 -18.78 -6.92 -4.56
C LEU A 62 -18.39 -8.27 -3.94
N LEU A 63 -17.12 -8.42 -3.54
CA LEU A 63 -16.63 -9.64 -2.91
C LEU A 63 -17.37 -9.89 -1.58
N ALA A 64 -17.46 -8.87 -0.73
CA ALA A 64 -18.16 -8.96 0.55
C ALA A 64 -19.65 -9.28 0.36
N GLY A 65 -20.31 -8.63 -0.61
CA GLY A 65 -21.71 -8.92 -0.95
C GLY A 65 -21.90 -10.34 -1.45
N ALA A 66 -21.02 -10.84 -2.32
CA ALA A 66 -21.07 -12.22 -2.80
C ALA A 66 -20.89 -13.24 -1.67
N PHE A 67 -19.93 -13.02 -0.76
CA PHE A 67 -19.75 -13.88 0.42
C PHE A 67 -20.95 -13.83 1.35
N PHE A 68 -21.54 -12.66 1.56
CA PHE A 68 -22.72 -12.51 2.40
C PHE A 68 -23.94 -13.23 1.81
N LEU A 69 -24.18 -13.10 0.50
CA LEU A 69 -25.25 -13.83 -0.19
C LEU A 69 -25.02 -15.33 -0.18
N PHE A 70 -23.78 -15.77 -0.40
CA PHE A 70 -23.41 -17.18 -0.30
C PHE A 70 -23.67 -17.71 1.10
N TRP A 71 -23.24 -16.98 2.14
CA TRP A 71 -23.52 -17.32 3.53
C TRP A 71 -25.02 -17.50 3.78
N LEU A 72 -25.83 -16.52 3.39
CA LEU A 72 -27.30 -16.62 3.51
C LEU A 72 -27.86 -17.84 2.78
N SER A 73 -27.37 -18.14 1.56
CA SER A 73 -27.85 -19.29 0.80
C SER A 73 -27.55 -20.63 1.48
N VAL A 74 -26.40 -20.76 2.14
CA VAL A 74 -26.03 -21.96 2.90
C VAL A 74 -26.81 -22.03 4.20
N SER A 75 -26.91 -20.92 4.94
CA SER A 75 -27.62 -20.88 6.23
C SER A 75 -29.14 -21.10 6.08
N VAL A 76 -29.75 -20.69 4.96
CA VAL A 76 -31.18 -20.95 4.69
C VAL A 76 -31.43 -22.44 4.40
N VAL A 77 -30.45 -23.15 3.82
CA VAL A 77 -30.55 -24.58 3.53
C VAL A 77 -30.43 -25.45 4.78
N GLU A 78 -29.75 -25.00 5.84
CA GLU A 78 -29.65 -25.74 7.11
C GLU A 78 -30.88 -25.61 8.03
N PHE A 79 -31.80 -24.67 7.75
CA PHE A 79 -32.98 -24.40 8.59
C PHE A 79 -34.29 -25.02 8.07
N PHE A 80 -34.26 -25.75 6.95
CA PHE A 80 -35.38 -26.51 6.37
C PHE A 80 -35.06 -28.00 6.36
#